data_AF-A0A7C5WH81-F1
#
_entry.id   AF-A0A7C5WH81-F1
#
_cell.length_a   1.000
_cell.length_b   1.000
_cell.length_c   1.000
_cell.angle_alpha   90.00
_cell.angle_beta   90.00
_cell.angle_gamma   90.00
#
_symmetry.space_group_name_H-M   'P 1'
#
loop_
_entity.id
_entity.type
_entity.pdbx_description
1 polymer ?
#
loop_
_entity_poly.entity_id
_entity_poly.type
_entity_poly.pdbx_seq_one_letter_code
_entity_poly.pdbx_strand_id
1 'polypeptide(L)'
;RRDIEVAGFRTRSGPSLLVSTECGGEGRNFEFCHRLVMYDLPWSPGRVEQRIGRLDRIGRRMNVGIVYFRPPGGIAAAVVRLYERIGLMERPLEGLQRELRRVEQLLDEAAAAGRLAEDEHLEALVQEVEGAWSRIQQAAYRHLLTGLYDPACAEEILARLPDDMEALTEDVVLGAADCLGLEVESQRQEGVYSVALGSRALVESLPGLGDEFSFVGTFDRETAVDDEMIDFFASGHPLVEAILAEVQDSSRGRTAMLACEIGDDSGLAVVGFYREEGRLVVRAVDHKGRRRGKWEQRLAARPLRVHRIDPEAWTSRPGWAATVRAIATELPGDPVAAAALVVGAVRPVH
;
A
#
# COMPACT_ATOMS: atom_id res chain seq x y z
N ARG A 1 16.09 -12.85 19.15
CA ARG A 1 15.71 -14.23 18.74
C ARG A 1 14.21 -14.35 18.46
N ARG A 2 13.32 -14.03 19.41
CA ARG A 2 11.86 -14.10 19.18
C ARG A 2 11.35 -13.21 18.03
N ASP A 3 11.89 -12.00 17.87
CA ASP A 3 11.44 -11.10 16.78
C ASP A 3 11.92 -11.56 15.39
N ILE A 4 13.07 -12.23 15.33
CA ILE A 4 13.60 -12.86 14.11
C ILE A 4 12.72 -14.05 13.69
N GLU A 5 12.27 -14.85 14.66
CA GLU A 5 11.38 -15.99 14.40
C GLU A 5 10.00 -15.52 13.90
N VAL A 6 9.46 -14.41 14.43
CA VAL A 6 8.20 -13.81 13.97
C VAL A 6 8.36 -13.16 12.60
N ALA A 7 9.46 -12.46 12.35
CA ALA A 7 9.77 -11.90 11.03
C ALA A 7 9.92 -13.01 9.99
N GLY A 8 10.62 -14.10 10.33
CA GLY A 8 10.74 -15.28 9.48
C GLY A 8 9.38 -15.91 9.19
N PHE A 9 8.50 -16.01 10.18
CA PHE A 9 7.14 -16.57 10.02
C PHE A 9 6.24 -15.75 9.08
N ARG A 10 6.51 -14.46 8.89
CA ARG A 10 5.80 -13.62 7.90
C ARG A 10 6.21 -13.91 6.46
N THR A 11 7.41 -14.45 6.24
CA THR A 11 7.93 -14.68 4.89
C THR A 11 7.32 -15.93 4.25
N ARG A 12 7.13 -15.93 2.92
CA ARG A 12 6.64 -17.11 2.16
C ARG A 12 7.53 -18.35 2.28
N SER A 13 8.85 -18.15 2.38
CA SER A 13 9.83 -19.22 2.62
C SER A 13 9.99 -19.56 4.11
N GLY A 14 9.22 -18.91 4.97
CA GLY A 14 9.25 -19.09 6.42
C GLY A 14 8.57 -20.38 6.88
N PRO A 15 8.62 -20.68 8.19
CA PRO A 15 7.89 -21.79 8.76
C PRO A 15 6.36 -21.63 8.54
N SER A 16 5.63 -22.73 8.37
CA SER A 16 4.16 -22.69 8.20
C SER A 16 3.40 -22.78 9.53
N LEU A 17 4.10 -23.03 10.65
CA LEU A 17 3.54 -23.17 11.98
C LEU A 17 4.38 -22.37 12.98
N LEU A 18 3.71 -21.53 13.77
CA LEU A 18 4.29 -20.87 14.92
C LEU A 18 3.62 -21.38 16.20
N VAL A 19 4.43 -21.86 17.14
CA VAL A 19 3.97 -22.24 18.48
C VAL A 19 4.33 -21.12 19.45
N SER A 20 3.33 -20.53 20.10
CA SER A 20 3.51 -19.46 21.08
C SER A 20 2.83 -19.80 22.39
N THR A 21 3.51 -19.48 23.50
CA THR A 21 2.89 -19.39 24.82
C THR A 21 2.33 -17.98 25.05
N GLU A 22 1.60 -17.77 26.15
CA GLU A 22 0.97 -16.49 26.47
C GLU A 22 2.00 -15.34 26.55
N CYS A 23 3.15 -15.57 27.17
CA CYS A 23 4.27 -14.63 27.24
C CYS A 23 5.01 -14.43 25.90
N GLY A 24 4.78 -15.32 24.93
CA GLY A 24 5.38 -15.27 23.59
C GLY A 24 4.61 -14.43 22.59
N GLY A 25 3.31 -14.18 22.83
CA GLY A 25 2.46 -13.46 21.89
C GLY A 25 1.99 -12.08 22.35
N GLU A 26 2.28 -11.69 23.60
CA GLU A 26 1.87 -10.38 24.14
C GLU A 26 2.41 -9.22 23.29
N GLY A 27 1.50 -8.34 22.85
CA GLY A 27 1.84 -7.18 22.02
C GLY A 27 2.21 -7.47 20.55
N ARG A 28 2.00 -8.69 20.04
CA ARG A 28 2.35 -9.04 18.65
C ARG A 28 1.13 -9.26 17.76
N ASN A 29 1.20 -8.69 16.56
CA ASN A 29 0.14 -8.76 15.54
C ASN A 29 0.41 -9.93 14.57
N PHE A 30 -0.56 -10.83 14.46
CA PHE A 30 -0.54 -12.02 13.61
C PHE A 30 -1.61 -11.96 12.51
N GLU A 31 -1.90 -10.74 12.03
CA GLU A 31 -2.93 -10.48 11.00
C GLU A 31 -2.67 -11.25 9.69
N PHE A 32 -1.43 -11.63 9.39
CA PHE A 32 -1.08 -12.46 8.23
C PHE A 32 -1.43 -13.96 8.41
N CYS A 33 -1.89 -14.39 9.59
CA CYS A 33 -2.27 -15.78 9.86
C CYS A 33 -3.76 -16.02 9.59
N HIS A 34 -4.08 -17.20 9.06
CA HIS A 34 -5.45 -17.58 8.67
C HIS A 34 -6.10 -18.57 9.63
N ARG A 35 -5.32 -19.21 10.51
CA ARG A 35 -5.80 -20.25 11.41
C ARG A 35 -5.18 -20.08 12.79
N LEU A 36 -6.02 -20.05 13.82
CA LEU A 36 -5.61 -20.07 15.22
C LEU A 36 -5.93 -21.44 15.81
N VAL A 37 -4.91 -22.15 16.29
CA VAL A 37 -5.09 -23.40 17.04
C VAL A 37 -4.81 -23.14 18.51
N MET A 38 -5.85 -23.14 19.34
CA MET A 38 -5.75 -22.98 20.78
C MET A 38 -5.63 -24.36 21.43
N TYR A 39 -4.42 -24.72 21.83
CA TYR A 39 -4.15 -25.98 22.54
C TYR A 39 -4.81 -25.98 23.92
N ASP A 40 -4.62 -24.89 24.67
CA ASP A 40 -5.34 -24.57 25.90
C ASP A 40 -6.36 -23.45 25.65
N LEU A 41 -7.53 -23.57 26.28
CA LEU A 41 -8.53 -22.51 26.30
C LEU A 41 -8.49 -21.79 27.65
N PRO A 42 -8.20 -20.48 27.68
CA PRO A 42 -8.23 -19.69 28.92
C PRO A 42 -9.58 -19.76 29.62
N TRP A 43 -9.55 -19.68 30.95
CA TRP A 43 -10.76 -19.53 31.78
C TRP A 43 -11.36 -18.11 31.71
N SER A 44 -10.61 -17.13 31.21
CA SER A 44 -11.11 -15.78 30.98
C SER A 44 -11.55 -15.65 29.52
N PRO A 45 -12.85 -15.40 29.24
CA PRO A 45 -13.31 -15.12 27.88
C PRO A 45 -12.66 -13.86 27.31
N GLY A 46 -12.33 -12.86 28.14
CA GLY A 46 -11.58 -11.68 27.69
C GLY A 46 -10.19 -12.03 27.15
N ARG A 47 -9.50 -13.02 27.73
CA ARG A 47 -8.23 -13.52 27.18
C ARG A 47 -8.42 -14.29 25.87
N VAL A 48 -9.49 -15.06 25.74
CA VAL A 48 -9.82 -15.74 24.47
C VAL A 48 -10.05 -14.69 23.37
N GLU A 49 -10.88 -13.68 23.65
CA GLU A 49 -11.16 -12.58 22.72
C GLU A 49 -9.87 -11.87 22.29
N GLN A 50 -8.98 -11.57 23.24
CA GLN A 50 -7.68 -10.98 22.93
C GLN A 50 -6.79 -11.89 22.08
N ARG A 51 -6.84 -13.21 22.27
CA ARG A 51 -6.10 -14.17 21.43
C ARG A 51 -6.63 -14.17 20.00
N ILE A 52 -7.96 -14.14 19.84
CA ILE A 52 -8.63 -14.06 18.53
C ILE A 52 -8.29 -12.73 17.86
N GLY A 53 -8.42 -11.60 18.56
CA GLY A 53 -8.16 -10.24 18.04
C GLY A 53 -6.70 -9.93 17.65
N ARG A 54 -5.75 -10.84 17.95
CA ARG A 54 -4.38 -10.75 17.39
C ARG A 54 -4.32 -11.14 15.91
N LEU A 55 -5.29 -11.91 15.46
CA LEU A 55 -5.45 -12.36 14.08
C LEU A 55 -6.64 -11.65 13.44
N ASP A 56 -7.80 -11.67 14.11
CA ASP A 56 -9.05 -11.14 13.60
C ASP A 56 -9.14 -9.62 13.81
N ARG A 57 -8.94 -8.86 12.73
CA ARG A 57 -8.99 -7.39 12.70
C ARG A 57 -9.85 -6.90 11.55
N ILE A 58 -10.33 -5.65 11.68
CA ILE A 58 -11.07 -4.96 10.62
C ILE A 58 -10.20 -4.88 9.36
N GLY A 59 -10.77 -5.26 8.21
CA GLY A 59 -10.11 -5.14 6.90
C GLY A 59 -9.57 -6.45 6.31
N ARG A 60 -9.71 -7.59 7.00
CA ARG A 60 -9.36 -8.91 6.44
C ARG A 60 -10.33 -9.32 5.32
N ARG A 61 -9.83 -9.99 4.26
CA ARG A 61 -10.72 -10.63 3.26
C ARG A 61 -10.82 -12.15 3.41
N MET A 62 -9.89 -12.77 4.16
CA MET A 62 -9.99 -14.16 4.59
C MET A 62 -10.41 -14.31 6.06
N ASN A 63 -11.43 -15.15 6.29
CA ASN A 63 -11.90 -15.52 7.62
C ASN A 63 -10.81 -16.25 8.42
N VAL A 64 -10.72 -15.96 9.72
CA VAL A 64 -9.84 -16.68 10.64
C VAL A 64 -10.49 -18.00 11.05
N GLY A 65 -9.87 -19.12 10.71
CA GLY A 65 -10.27 -20.43 11.20
C GLY A 65 -9.84 -20.65 12.65
N ILE A 66 -10.79 -20.74 13.58
CA ILE A 66 -10.51 -21.00 14.99
C ILE A 66 -10.67 -22.49 15.29
N VAL A 67 -9.62 -23.12 15.82
CA VAL A 67 -9.59 -24.52 16.22
C VAL A 67 -9.25 -24.59 17.71
N TYR A 68 -10.07 -25.29 18.49
CA TYR A 68 -9.86 -25.53 19.91
C TYR A 68 -10.25 -26.96 20.27
N PHE A 69 -9.73 -27.46 21.38
CA PHE A 69 -9.98 -28.82 21.83
C PHE A 69 -11.06 -28.84 22.92
N ARG A 70 -12.12 -29.62 22.70
CA ARG A 70 -13.19 -29.81 23.68
C ARG A 70 -12.81 -30.93 24.67
N PRO A 71 -12.73 -30.64 25.98
CA PRO A 71 -12.52 -31.69 26.99
C PRO A 71 -13.69 -32.69 27.01
N PRO A 72 -13.46 -33.97 27.32
CA PRO A 72 -14.50 -35.00 27.30
C PRO A 72 -15.55 -34.84 28.41
N GLY A 73 -15.26 -34.09 29.48
CA GLY A 73 -16.17 -33.88 30.59
C GLY A 73 -15.66 -32.89 31.65
N GLY A 74 -16.42 -32.77 32.74
CA GLY A 74 -16.07 -31.91 33.87
C GLY A 74 -16.34 -30.42 33.63
N ILE A 75 -15.80 -29.60 34.52
CA ILE A 75 -15.97 -28.14 34.52
C ILE A 75 -15.46 -27.54 33.21
N ALA A 76 -14.27 -27.96 32.76
CA ALA A 76 -13.66 -27.43 31.54
C ALA A 76 -14.54 -27.67 30.30
N ALA A 77 -15.16 -28.85 30.16
CA ALA A 77 -16.10 -29.11 29.06
C ALA A 77 -17.33 -28.21 29.11
N ALA A 78 -17.80 -27.86 30.30
CA ALA A 78 -18.94 -26.98 30.50
C ALA A 78 -18.59 -25.49 30.26
N VAL A 79 -17.37 -25.06 30.57
CA VAL A 79 -16.86 -23.72 30.17
C VAL A 79 -16.80 -23.59 28.66
N VAL A 80 -16.28 -24.62 27.96
CA VAL A 80 -16.27 -24.61 26.49
C VAL A 80 -17.69 -24.48 25.92
N ARG A 81 -18.66 -25.22 26.48
CA ARG A 81 -20.08 -25.07 26.07
C ARG A 81 -20.61 -23.67 26.32
N LEU A 82 -20.27 -23.04 27.44
CA LEU A 82 -20.66 -21.65 27.70
C LEU A 82 -20.10 -20.70 26.64
N TYR A 83 -18.81 -20.84 26.29
CA TYR A 83 -18.17 -20.00 25.27
C TYR A 83 -18.78 -20.17 23.88
N GLU A 84 -19.12 -21.42 23.50
CA GLU A 84 -19.86 -21.72 22.28
C GLU A 84 -21.23 -21.03 22.29
N ARG A 85 -21.96 -21.13 23.40
CA ARG A 85 -23.30 -20.54 23.53
C ARG A 85 -23.32 -19.02 23.47
N ILE A 86 -22.34 -18.34 24.07
CA ILE A 86 -22.23 -16.87 23.97
C ILE A 86 -21.70 -16.43 22.59
N GLY A 87 -21.22 -17.37 21.77
CA GLY A 87 -20.68 -17.11 20.43
C GLY A 87 -19.26 -16.55 20.43
N LEU A 88 -18.47 -16.81 21.48
CA LEU A 88 -17.11 -16.26 21.66
C LEU A 88 -16.15 -16.60 20.50
N MET A 89 -16.40 -17.70 19.81
CA MET A 89 -15.57 -18.17 18.69
C MET A 89 -16.12 -17.75 17.32
N GLU A 90 -17.32 -17.20 17.27
CA GLU A 90 -18.06 -16.97 16.01
C GLU A 90 -18.30 -15.50 15.72
N ARG A 91 -18.31 -14.65 16.76
CA ARG A 91 -18.60 -13.23 16.63
C ARG A 91 -17.77 -12.41 17.62
N PRO A 92 -17.40 -11.18 17.26
CA PRO A 92 -16.74 -10.27 18.18
C PRO A 92 -17.68 -9.90 19.33
N LEU A 93 -17.14 -9.94 20.55
CA LEU A 93 -17.84 -9.55 21.77
C LEU A 93 -17.36 -8.18 22.29
N GLU A 94 -16.75 -7.38 21.42
CA GLU A 94 -16.31 -6.02 21.74
C GLU A 94 -17.49 -5.15 22.20
N GLY A 95 -17.26 -4.36 23.26
CA GLY A 95 -18.31 -3.57 23.90
C GLY A 95 -19.09 -4.30 24.99
N LEU A 96 -18.86 -5.60 25.20
CA LEU A 96 -19.50 -6.42 26.25
C LEU A 96 -18.58 -6.64 27.48
N GLN A 97 -17.65 -5.73 27.74
CA GLN A 97 -16.63 -5.93 28.79
C GLN A 97 -17.24 -6.04 30.19
N ARG A 98 -18.44 -5.48 30.41
CA ARG A 98 -19.16 -5.57 31.67
C ARG A 98 -19.75 -6.97 31.86
N GLU A 99 -20.37 -7.51 30.83
CA GLU A 99 -21.02 -8.81 30.81
C GLU A 99 -19.97 -9.92 30.88
N LEU A 100 -18.90 -9.82 30.09
CA LEU A 100 -17.77 -10.76 30.14
C LEU A 100 -17.11 -10.81 31.52
N ARG A 101 -17.04 -9.69 32.25
CA ARG A 101 -16.53 -9.68 33.63
C ARG A 101 -17.43 -10.47 34.60
N ARG A 102 -18.74 -10.50 34.38
CA ARG A 102 -19.65 -11.34 35.16
C ARG A 102 -19.44 -12.82 34.85
N VAL A 103 -19.20 -13.14 33.57
CA VAL A 103 -18.81 -14.49 33.17
C VAL A 103 -17.54 -14.91 33.91
N GLU A 104 -16.50 -14.06 33.93
CA GLU A 104 -15.25 -14.32 34.65
C GLU A 104 -15.47 -14.59 36.14
N GLN A 105 -16.28 -13.78 36.82
CA GLN A 105 -16.59 -13.96 38.24
C GLN A 105 -17.24 -15.32 38.52
N LEU A 106 -18.21 -15.74 37.70
CA LEU A 106 -18.86 -17.03 37.85
C LEU A 106 -17.90 -18.20 37.58
N LEU A 107 -16.97 -18.02 36.65
CA LEU A 107 -15.95 -19.03 36.36
C LEU A 107 -14.94 -19.16 37.51
N ASP A 108 -14.55 -18.05 38.16
CA ASP A 108 -13.70 -18.05 39.35
C ASP A 108 -14.40 -18.74 40.53
N GLU A 109 -15.68 -18.45 40.76
CA GLU A 109 -16.50 -19.13 41.77
C GLU A 109 -16.63 -20.63 41.49
N ALA A 110 -16.84 -20.99 40.23
CA ALA A 110 -16.94 -22.39 39.81
C ALA A 110 -15.62 -23.15 39.97
N ALA A 111 -14.49 -22.50 39.67
CA ALA A 111 -13.16 -23.04 39.88
C ALA A 111 -12.89 -23.28 41.37
N ALA A 112 -13.30 -22.36 42.24
CA ALA A 112 -13.18 -22.51 43.70
C ALA A 112 -14.11 -23.61 44.26
N ALA A 113 -15.33 -23.72 43.73
CA ALA A 113 -16.33 -24.69 44.19
C ALA A 113 -16.18 -26.10 43.56
N GLY A 114 -15.37 -26.25 42.50
CA GLY A 114 -15.23 -27.50 41.76
C GLY A 114 -16.47 -27.89 40.94
N ARG A 115 -17.40 -26.96 40.73
CA ARG A 115 -18.64 -27.17 39.96
C ARG A 115 -19.08 -25.84 39.35
N LEU A 116 -19.65 -25.88 38.16
CA LEU A 116 -20.31 -24.70 37.60
C LEU A 116 -21.66 -24.44 38.28
N ALA A 117 -22.11 -23.19 38.13
CA ALA A 117 -23.45 -22.79 38.53
C ALA A 117 -24.50 -23.67 37.83
N GLU A 118 -25.69 -23.74 38.43
CA GLU A 118 -26.81 -24.50 37.88
C GLU A 118 -27.19 -23.99 36.47
N ASP A 119 -27.73 -24.89 35.64
CA ASP A 119 -28.05 -24.58 34.24
C ASP A 119 -28.94 -23.34 34.09
N GLU A 120 -29.85 -23.07 35.04
CA GLU A 120 -30.68 -21.85 35.05
C GLU A 120 -29.86 -20.55 35.18
N HIS A 121 -28.82 -20.54 36.00
CA HIS A 121 -27.94 -19.38 36.16
C HIS A 121 -27.09 -19.15 34.91
N LEU A 122 -26.63 -20.24 34.30
CA LEU A 122 -25.89 -20.20 33.05
C LEU A 122 -26.76 -19.67 31.91
N GLU A 123 -28.02 -20.10 31.87
CA GLU A 123 -29.01 -19.65 30.89
C GLU A 123 -29.28 -18.16 31.01
N ALA A 124 -29.50 -17.67 32.24
CA ALA A 124 -29.71 -16.25 32.49
C ALA A 124 -28.52 -15.40 32.04
N LEU A 125 -27.29 -15.89 32.22
CA LEU A 125 -26.07 -15.22 31.79
C LEU A 125 -25.93 -15.18 30.27
N VAL A 126 -26.21 -16.28 29.59
CA VAL A 126 -26.22 -16.33 28.12
C VAL A 126 -27.22 -15.33 27.56
N GLN A 127 -28.45 -15.30 28.12
CA GLN A 127 -29.47 -14.33 27.73
C GLN A 127 -29.06 -12.88 28.01
N GLU A 128 -28.36 -12.62 29.12
CA GLU A 128 -27.82 -11.29 29.42
C GLU A 128 -26.81 -10.84 28.35
N VAL A 129 -25.86 -11.70 27.99
CA VAL A 129 -24.83 -11.43 26.97
C VAL A 129 -25.47 -11.21 25.60
N GLU A 130 -26.37 -12.10 25.17
CA GLU A 130 -27.09 -11.97 23.90
C GLU A 130 -27.93 -10.70 23.83
N GLY A 131 -28.65 -10.39 24.91
CA GLY A 131 -29.44 -9.18 25.01
C GLY A 131 -28.59 -7.91 24.95
N ALA A 132 -27.42 -7.91 25.60
CA ALA A 132 -26.47 -6.80 25.54
C ALA A 132 -25.89 -6.63 24.13
N TRP A 133 -25.48 -7.72 23.51
CA TRP A 133 -24.98 -7.72 22.13
C TRP A 133 -26.03 -7.15 21.16
N SER A 134 -27.28 -7.62 21.26
CA SER A 134 -28.36 -7.12 20.40
C SER A 134 -28.60 -5.62 20.57
N ARG A 135 -28.47 -5.07 21.79
CA ARG A 135 -28.60 -3.62 22.02
C ARG A 135 -27.47 -2.83 21.37
N ILE A 136 -26.23 -3.30 21.47
CA ILE A 136 -25.06 -2.67 20.84
C ILE A 136 -25.22 -2.68 19.32
N GLN A 137 -25.61 -3.81 18.73
CA GLN A 137 -25.85 -3.92 17.29
C GLN A 137 -26.94 -2.97 16.81
N GLN A 138 -28.06 -2.87 17.53
CA GLN A 138 -29.14 -1.93 17.18
C GLN A 138 -28.75 -0.45 17.33
N ALA A 139 -27.83 -0.13 18.25
CA ALA A 139 -27.29 1.22 18.40
C ALA A 139 -26.28 1.54 17.30
N ALA A 140 -25.38 0.61 16.99
CA ALA A 140 -24.42 0.71 15.90
C ALA A 140 -25.13 0.86 14.55
N TYR A 141 -26.15 0.04 14.29
CA TYR A 141 -26.99 0.12 13.09
C TYR A 141 -27.63 1.51 12.93
N ARG A 142 -28.14 2.12 14.01
CA ARG A 142 -28.73 3.47 13.96
C ARG A 142 -27.72 4.59 13.72
N HIS A 143 -26.46 4.41 14.09
CA HIS A 143 -25.41 5.41 13.91
C HIS A 143 -24.59 5.25 12.63
N LEU A 144 -24.40 4.02 12.13
CA LEU A 144 -23.62 3.74 10.92
C LEU A 144 -24.42 3.88 9.62
N LEU A 145 -25.77 3.87 9.67
CA LEU A 145 -26.62 3.96 8.48
C LEU A 145 -27.10 5.35 8.08
N THR A 146 -26.63 6.41 8.72
CA THR A 146 -26.72 7.76 8.15
C THR A 146 -25.52 8.04 7.25
N GLY A 147 -25.46 7.34 6.10
CA GLY A 147 -24.90 7.91 4.86
C GLY A 147 -23.48 7.56 4.42
N LEU A 148 -22.83 6.48 4.87
CA LEU A 148 -21.42 6.23 4.53
C LEU A 148 -21.14 5.19 3.43
N TYR A 149 -22.10 4.37 3.01
CA TYR A 149 -21.87 3.45 1.88
C TYR A 149 -23.18 3.11 1.16
N ASP A 150 -23.30 3.58 -0.09
CA ASP A 150 -24.31 3.15 -1.06
C ASP A 150 -23.58 2.48 -2.24
N PRO A 151 -23.72 1.16 -2.44
CA PRO A 151 -23.13 0.45 -3.58
C PRO A 151 -23.51 1.07 -4.93
N ALA A 152 -24.68 1.70 -5.04
CA ALA A 152 -25.12 2.36 -6.27
C ALA A 152 -24.24 3.57 -6.63
N CYS A 153 -23.61 4.22 -5.65
CA CYS A 153 -22.66 5.31 -5.89
C CYS A 153 -21.27 4.82 -6.32
N ALA A 154 -20.95 3.53 -6.11
CA ALA A 154 -19.61 3.01 -6.39
C ALA A 154 -19.29 3.03 -7.89
N GLU A 155 -20.23 2.62 -8.76
CA GLU A 155 -20.03 2.66 -10.21
C GLU A 155 -19.78 4.08 -10.72
N GLU A 156 -20.54 5.07 -10.25
CA GLU A 156 -20.37 6.47 -10.68
C GLU A 156 -19.02 7.05 -10.22
N ILE A 157 -18.55 6.66 -9.04
CA ILE A 157 -17.24 7.09 -8.52
C ILE A 157 -16.11 6.41 -9.29
N LEU A 158 -16.20 5.10 -9.52
CA LEU A 158 -15.19 4.33 -10.26
C LEU A 158 -15.10 4.78 -11.71
N ALA A 159 -16.23 5.14 -12.35
CA ALA A 159 -16.26 5.69 -13.70
C ALA A 159 -15.54 7.05 -13.85
N ARG A 160 -15.20 7.73 -12.74
CA ARG A 160 -14.40 8.97 -12.76
C ARG A 160 -12.90 8.69 -12.80
N LEU A 161 -12.46 7.46 -12.52
CA LEU A 161 -11.06 7.08 -12.62
C LEU A 161 -10.73 6.75 -14.09
N PRO A 162 -9.61 7.24 -14.64
CA PRO A 162 -9.16 6.84 -15.96
C PRO A 162 -8.89 5.34 -16.03
N ASP A 163 -9.34 4.68 -17.10
CA ASP A 163 -9.13 3.24 -17.32
C ASP A 163 -7.65 2.86 -17.41
N ASP A 164 -6.79 3.81 -17.78
CA ASP A 164 -5.34 3.63 -17.94
C ASP A 164 -4.53 4.04 -16.70
N MET A 165 -5.17 4.41 -15.58
CA MET A 165 -4.48 4.93 -14.40
C MET A 165 -3.46 3.93 -13.85
N GLU A 166 -3.81 2.65 -13.74
CA GLU A 166 -2.95 1.59 -13.19
C GLU A 166 -1.69 1.41 -14.05
N ALA A 167 -1.86 1.29 -15.37
CA ALA A 167 -0.75 1.22 -16.32
C ALA A 167 0.12 2.48 -16.30
N LEU A 168 -0.48 3.67 -16.17
CA LEU A 168 0.26 4.92 -16.05
C LEU A 168 1.05 5.01 -14.75
N THR A 169 0.50 4.53 -13.63
CA THR A 169 1.21 4.47 -12.35
C THR A 169 2.37 3.50 -12.43
N GLU A 170 2.17 2.32 -13.01
CA GLU A 170 3.21 1.33 -13.26
C GLU A 170 4.37 1.93 -14.07
N ASP A 171 4.08 2.50 -15.24
CA ASP A 171 5.08 3.11 -16.12
C ASP A 171 5.90 4.20 -15.42
N VAL A 172 5.22 5.08 -14.68
CA VAL A 172 5.87 6.19 -13.98
C VAL A 172 6.74 5.69 -12.83
N VAL A 173 6.22 4.78 -12.02
CA VAL A 173 6.91 4.29 -10.82
C VAL A 173 8.10 3.42 -11.21
N LEU A 174 7.94 2.47 -12.14
CA LEU A 174 9.03 1.62 -12.59
C LEU A 174 10.09 2.42 -13.36
N GLY A 175 9.68 3.35 -14.21
CA GLY A 175 10.59 4.24 -14.94
C GLY A 175 11.39 5.15 -14.00
N ALA A 176 10.74 5.67 -12.95
CA ALA A 176 11.42 6.47 -11.93
C ALA A 176 12.36 5.61 -11.06
N ALA A 177 11.92 4.40 -10.67
CA ALA A 177 12.73 3.46 -9.91
C ALA A 177 14.04 3.10 -10.64
N ASP A 178 13.95 2.83 -11.95
CA ASP A 178 15.13 2.59 -12.81
C ASP A 178 16.05 3.84 -12.85
N CYS A 179 15.47 5.03 -13.06
CA CYS A 179 16.23 6.28 -13.05
C CYS A 179 16.92 6.59 -11.71
N LEU A 180 16.33 6.14 -10.60
CA LEU A 180 16.87 6.27 -9.25
C LEU A 180 17.83 5.12 -8.89
N GLY A 181 17.98 4.11 -9.74
CA GLY A 181 18.82 2.95 -9.50
C GLY A 181 18.30 2.01 -8.41
N LEU A 182 16.99 2.00 -8.17
CA LEU A 182 16.35 1.05 -7.25
C LEU A 182 16.42 -0.37 -7.81
N GLU A 183 16.50 -1.36 -6.92
CA GLU A 183 16.44 -2.76 -7.32
C GLU A 183 14.99 -3.13 -7.60
N VAL A 184 14.68 -3.37 -8.87
CA VAL A 184 13.36 -3.79 -9.35
C VAL A 184 13.49 -5.18 -9.96
N GLU A 185 12.85 -6.17 -9.34
CA GLU A 185 12.80 -7.54 -9.84
C GLU A 185 11.36 -7.94 -10.15
N SER A 186 11.12 -8.41 -11.37
CA SER A 186 9.85 -9.07 -11.72
C SER A 186 9.84 -10.48 -11.16
N GLN A 187 8.80 -10.80 -10.39
CA GLN A 187 8.62 -12.12 -9.81
C GLN A 187 8.13 -13.12 -10.86
N ARG A 188 8.09 -14.41 -10.50
CA ARG A 188 7.63 -15.49 -11.40
C ARG A 188 6.18 -15.32 -11.89
N GLN A 189 5.39 -14.49 -11.20
CA GLN A 189 4.03 -14.13 -11.58
C GLN A 189 4.09 -12.79 -12.32
N GLU A 190 3.58 -12.78 -13.54
CA GLU A 190 3.51 -11.60 -14.40
C GLU A 190 2.75 -10.47 -13.68
N GLY A 191 3.28 -9.25 -13.68
CA GLY A 191 2.70 -8.09 -12.99
C GLY A 191 3.06 -7.92 -11.51
N VAL A 192 3.81 -8.84 -10.89
CA VAL A 192 4.28 -8.70 -9.50
C VAL A 192 5.74 -8.27 -9.45
N TYR A 193 6.03 -7.21 -8.71
CA TYR A 193 7.34 -6.58 -8.61
C TYR A 193 7.85 -6.57 -7.17
N SER A 194 9.14 -6.81 -7.01
CA SER A 194 9.89 -6.51 -5.80
C SER A 194 10.69 -5.22 -6.02
N VAL A 195 10.43 -4.20 -5.21
CA VAL A 195 11.13 -2.91 -5.28
C VAL A 195 11.84 -2.63 -3.96
N ALA A 196 13.16 -2.51 -4.01
CA ALA A 196 13.99 -2.29 -2.84
C ALA A 196 15.05 -1.21 -3.06
N LEU A 197 15.53 -0.63 -1.95
CA LEU A 197 16.70 0.23 -1.98
C LEU A 197 17.96 -0.63 -2.18
N GLY A 198 18.47 -0.63 -3.41
CA GLY A 198 19.66 -1.41 -3.78
C GLY A 198 20.97 -0.68 -3.53
N SER A 199 22.09 -1.41 -3.61
CA SER A 199 23.43 -0.81 -3.44
C SER A 199 23.84 0.14 -4.57
N ARG A 200 23.08 0.14 -5.68
CA ARG A 200 23.27 1.02 -6.85
C ARG A 200 22.34 2.22 -6.85
N ALA A 201 21.53 2.38 -5.80
CA ALA A 201 20.62 3.50 -5.68
C ALA A 201 21.41 4.82 -5.73
N LEU A 202 20.85 5.77 -6.48
CA LEU A 202 21.39 7.13 -6.61
C LEU A 202 20.95 8.04 -5.47
N VAL A 203 20.15 7.51 -4.55
CA VAL A 203 19.57 8.15 -3.38
C VAL A 203 19.90 7.33 -2.13
N GLU A 204 20.15 8.00 -1.00
CA GLU A 204 20.42 7.35 0.29
C GLU A 204 19.13 6.90 0.98
N SER A 205 18.03 7.59 0.72
CA SER A 205 16.68 7.27 1.18
C SER A 205 15.65 7.92 0.26
N LEU A 206 14.39 7.51 0.36
CA LEU A 206 13.26 8.19 -0.29
C LEU A 206 12.43 8.97 0.74
N PRO A 207 11.81 10.10 0.38
CA PRO A 207 10.99 10.87 1.30
C PRO A 207 9.92 10.04 2.00
N GLY A 208 9.92 10.05 3.35
CA GLY A 208 8.96 9.28 4.15
C GLY A 208 9.26 7.78 4.26
N LEU A 209 10.26 7.29 3.54
CA LEU A 209 10.82 5.95 3.69
C LEU A 209 12.19 6.04 4.37
N GLY A 210 12.53 5.01 5.12
CA GLY A 210 13.84 4.91 5.74
C GLY A 210 14.97 4.69 4.73
N ASP A 211 16.16 4.54 5.27
CA ASP A 211 17.41 4.12 4.65
C ASP A 211 17.45 2.62 4.33
N GLU A 212 16.43 1.85 4.72
CA GLU A 212 16.20 0.48 4.28
C GLU A 212 14.71 0.26 4.01
N PHE A 213 14.35 -0.15 2.80
CA PHE A 213 12.99 -0.58 2.46
C PHE A 213 12.99 -1.66 1.38
N SER A 214 11.98 -2.52 1.41
CA SER A 214 11.69 -3.51 0.39
C SER A 214 10.18 -3.74 0.37
N PHE A 215 9.56 -3.56 -0.79
CA PHE A 215 8.14 -3.81 -1.01
C PHE A 215 7.97 -4.87 -2.08
N VAL A 216 6.95 -5.71 -1.93
CA VAL A 216 6.55 -6.69 -2.94
C VAL A 216 5.08 -6.47 -3.22
N GLY A 217 4.76 -6.15 -4.48
CA GLY A 217 3.44 -5.69 -4.83
C GLY A 217 3.16 -5.72 -6.32
N THR A 218 1.96 -5.31 -6.70
CA THR A 218 1.48 -5.23 -8.08
C THR A 218 0.79 -3.88 -8.29
N PHE A 219 0.78 -3.42 -9.55
CA PHE A 219 0.01 -2.25 -9.98
C PHE A 219 -1.39 -2.64 -10.48
N ASP A 220 -1.66 -3.94 -10.63
CA ASP A 220 -2.95 -4.48 -11.08
C ASP A 220 -3.88 -4.73 -9.87
N ARG A 221 -5.04 -4.08 -9.88
CA ARG A 221 -5.99 -4.17 -8.76
C ARG A 221 -6.49 -5.60 -8.57
N GLU A 222 -6.83 -6.31 -9.64
CA GLU A 222 -7.42 -7.66 -9.54
C GLU A 222 -6.42 -8.63 -8.90
N THR A 223 -5.15 -8.58 -9.29
CA THR A 223 -4.07 -9.39 -8.73
C THR A 223 -3.85 -9.09 -7.24
N ALA A 224 -3.89 -7.82 -6.82
CA ALA A 224 -3.81 -7.46 -5.39
C ALA A 224 -5.09 -7.79 -4.60
N VAL A 225 -6.22 -7.98 -5.28
CA VAL A 225 -7.46 -8.48 -4.66
C VAL A 225 -7.35 -9.98 -4.37
N ASP A 226 -6.81 -10.72 -5.32
CA ASP A 226 -6.66 -12.18 -5.26
C ASP A 226 -5.55 -12.64 -4.29
N ASP A 227 -4.49 -11.84 -4.11
CA ASP A 227 -3.37 -12.15 -3.21
C ASP A 227 -3.15 -11.05 -2.15
N GLU A 228 -3.71 -11.24 -0.95
CA GLU A 228 -3.56 -10.30 0.17
C GLU A 228 -2.12 -10.22 0.74
N MET A 229 -1.19 -11.06 0.28
CA MET A 229 0.20 -11.07 0.77
C MET A 229 1.11 -10.09 0.01
N ILE A 230 0.61 -9.46 -1.05
CA ILE A 230 1.34 -8.49 -1.87
C ILE A 230 0.65 -7.13 -1.81
N ASP A 231 1.43 -6.06 -1.88
CA ASP A 231 0.91 -4.70 -1.80
C ASP A 231 0.27 -4.27 -3.14
N PHE A 232 -0.74 -3.39 -3.06
CA PHE A 232 -1.26 -2.70 -4.23
C PHE A 232 -0.57 -1.34 -4.38
N PHE A 233 0.26 -1.20 -5.41
CA PHE A 233 1.04 0.01 -5.69
C PHE A 233 0.19 1.09 -6.39
N ALA A 234 -0.75 1.67 -5.65
CA ALA A 234 -1.56 2.80 -6.09
C ALA A 234 -1.17 4.11 -5.41
N SER A 235 -1.78 5.23 -5.84
CA SER A 235 -1.66 6.50 -5.11
C SER A 235 -2.10 6.33 -3.66
N GLY A 236 -1.34 6.92 -2.74
CA GLY A 236 -1.44 6.71 -1.30
C GLY A 236 -0.52 5.61 -0.75
N HIS A 237 -0.01 4.70 -1.59
CA HIS A 237 0.97 3.72 -1.14
C HIS A 237 2.32 4.39 -0.82
N PRO A 238 3.00 4.06 0.30
CA PRO A 238 4.24 4.71 0.71
C PRO A 238 5.33 4.74 -0.36
N LEU A 239 5.53 3.63 -1.08
CA LEU A 239 6.51 3.56 -2.19
C LEU A 239 6.17 4.55 -3.32
N VAL A 240 4.90 4.61 -3.72
CA VAL A 240 4.45 5.44 -4.84
C VAL A 240 4.60 6.91 -4.48
N GLU A 241 4.12 7.30 -3.29
CA GLU A 241 4.21 8.68 -2.80
C GLU A 241 5.66 9.13 -2.60
N ALA A 242 6.52 8.24 -2.08
CA ALA A 242 7.93 8.55 -1.87
C ALA A 242 8.70 8.75 -3.19
N ILE A 243 8.45 7.90 -4.19
CA ILE A 243 9.04 8.05 -5.52
C ILE A 243 8.53 9.32 -6.19
N LEU A 244 7.23 9.61 -6.13
CA LEU A 244 6.66 10.82 -6.71
C LEU A 244 7.20 12.08 -6.03
N ALA A 245 7.34 12.08 -4.70
CA ALA A 245 7.94 13.17 -3.95
C ALA A 245 9.40 13.39 -4.35
N GLU A 246 10.20 12.32 -4.42
CA GLU A 246 11.60 12.41 -4.86
C GLU A 246 11.69 12.99 -6.27
N VAL A 247 10.89 12.49 -7.22
CA VAL A 247 10.89 12.99 -8.61
C VAL A 247 10.48 14.47 -8.68
N GLN A 248 9.60 14.94 -7.80
CA GLN A 248 9.15 16.33 -7.80
C GLN A 248 10.14 17.28 -7.12
N ASP A 249 10.74 16.88 -5.99
CA ASP A 249 11.54 17.75 -5.14
C ASP A 249 13.03 17.69 -5.47
N SER A 250 13.49 16.59 -6.08
CA SER A 250 14.89 16.39 -6.43
C SER A 250 15.37 17.40 -7.47
N SER A 251 16.66 17.72 -7.39
CA SER A 251 17.35 18.52 -8.41
C SER A 251 17.74 17.71 -9.65
N ARG A 252 17.67 16.39 -9.56
CA ARG A 252 17.94 15.46 -10.67
C ARG A 252 16.87 15.59 -11.75
N GLY A 253 17.28 15.46 -13.02
CA GLY A 253 16.35 15.51 -14.16
C GLY A 253 15.79 16.90 -14.50
N ARG A 254 16.15 17.96 -13.76
CA ARG A 254 15.71 19.35 -14.07
C ARG A 254 16.32 19.92 -15.34
N THR A 255 17.46 19.40 -15.78
CA THR A 255 18.08 19.78 -17.05
C THR A 255 18.42 18.56 -17.88
N ALA A 256 18.13 18.62 -19.17
CA ALA A 256 18.39 17.52 -20.10
C ALA A 256 18.82 18.01 -21.49
N MET A 257 19.40 17.11 -22.27
CA MET A 257 19.61 17.29 -23.70
C MET A 257 18.91 16.16 -24.44
N LEU A 258 18.03 16.51 -25.38
CA LEU A 258 17.11 15.58 -26.04
C LEU A 258 17.18 15.74 -27.56
N ALA A 259 17.02 14.64 -28.29
CA ALA A 259 16.75 14.67 -29.72
C ALA A 259 15.37 14.11 -30.05
N CYS A 260 14.69 14.67 -31.05
CA CYS A 260 13.39 14.20 -31.50
C CYS A 260 13.21 14.40 -33.02
N GLU A 261 12.46 13.52 -33.66
CA GLU A 261 12.02 13.69 -35.04
C GLU A 261 10.59 14.24 -35.06
N ILE A 262 10.41 15.42 -35.66
CA ILE A 262 9.11 16.11 -35.73
C ILE A 262 8.81 16.44 -37.19
N GLY A 263 8.27 15.46 -37.92
CA GLY A 263 8.07 15.58 -39.37
C GLY A 263 9.39 15.88 -40.08
N ASP A 264 9.38 16.81 -41.03
CA ASP A 264 10.56 17.26 -41.77
C ASP A 264 11.27 18.47 -41.13
N ASP A 265 10.85 18.88 -39.93
CA ASP A 265 11.47 20.01 -39.25
C ASP A 265 12.89 19.65 -38.78
N SER A 266 13.78 20.63 -38.82
CA SER A 266 15.10 20.52 -38.18
C SER A 266 15.47 21.83 -37.48
N GLY A 267 16.22 21.71 -36.39
CA GLY A 267 16.76 22.86 -35.69
C GLY A 267 17.06 22.63 -34.22
N LEU A 268 17.44 23.71 -33.55
CA LEU A 268 17.74 23.77 -32.13
C LEU A 268 16.70 24.63 -31.42
N ALA A 269 16.17 24.12 -30.31
CA ALA A 269 15.34 24.85 -29.37
C ALA A 269 15.76 24.61 -27.93
N VAL A 270 15.36 25.52 -27.04
CA VAL A 270 15.29 25.25 -25.60
C VAL A 270 13.81 25.10 -25.24
N VAL A 271 13.53 24.03 -24.51
CA VAL A 271 12.19 23.66 -24.06
C VAL A 271 12.11 23.85 -22.56
N GLY A 272 11.08 24.55 -22.10
CA GLY A 272 10.71 24.63 -20.69
C GLY A 272 9.46 23.81 -20.43
N PHE A 273 9.47 23.05 -19.34
CA PHE A 273 8.33 22.33 -18.79
C PHE A 273 7.80 23.09 -17.57
N TYR A 274 6.52 23.44 -17.61
CA TYR A 274 5.84 24.26 -16.61
C TYR A 274 4.68 23.50 -15.98
N ARG A 275 4.34 23.89 -14.76
CA ARG A 275 3.16 23.38 -14.05
C ARG A 275 2.16 24.52 -13.91
N GLU A 276 1.11 24.50 -14.71
CA GLU A 276 0.03 25.51 -14.70
C GLU A 276 -1.27 24.80 -14.31
N GLU A 277 -1.89 25.20 -13.18
CA GLU A 277 -3.16 24.61 -12.68
C GLU A 277 -3.15 23.07 -12.59
N GLY A 278 -2.02 22.48 -12.20
CA GLY A 278 -1.86 21.02 -12.10
C GLY A 278 -1.63 20.30 -13.43
N ARG A 279 -1.52 21.03 -14.56
CA ARG A 279 -1.20 20.47 -15.87
C ARG A 279 0.25 20.76 -16.26
N LEU A 280 0.87 19.79 -16.94
CA LEU A 280 2.17 19.98 -17.56
C LEU A 280 2.00 20.77 -18.86
N VAL A 281 2.67 21.90 -18.94
CA VAL A 281 2.65 22.80 -20.10
C VAL A 281 4.05 22.91 -20.67
N VAL A 282 4.19 22.65 -21.97
CA VAL A 282 5.48 22.69 -22.66
C VAL A 282 5.59 23.98 -23.47
N ARG A 283 6.71 24.68 -23.34
CA ARG A 283 7.06 25.83 -24.19
C ARG A 283 8.38 25.56 -24.90
N ALA A 284 8.44 25.78 -26.20
CA ALA A 284 9.63 25.52 -27.01
C ALA A 284 10.00 26.79 -27.79
N VAL A 285 11.22 27.27 -27.58
CA VAL A 285 11.75 28.47 -28.24
C VAL A 285 12.96 28.11 -29.07
N ASP A 286 12.98 28.50 -30.35
CA ASP A 286 14.12 28.25 -31.24
C ASP A 286 15.24 29.29 -31.12
N HIS A 287 16.35 29.05 -31.81
CA HIS A 287 17.50 29.98 -31.88
C HIS A 287 17.20 31.41 -32.39
N LYS A 288 16.00 31.66 -32.94
CA LYS A 288 15.55 32.98 -33.39
C LYS A 288 14.57 33.63 -32.39
N GLY A 289 14.41 33.05 -31.20
CA GLY A 289 13.44 33.51 -30.20
C GLY A 289 11.98 33.20 -30.57
N ARG A 290 11.73 32.36 -31.58
CA ARG A 290 10.36 32.07 -32.04
C ARG A 290 9.81 30.86 -31.30
N ARG A 291 8.56 30.98 -30.86
CA ARG A 291 7.80 29.85 -30.30
C ARG A 291 7.48 28.81 -31.36
N ARG A 292 7.64 27.54 -31.00
CA ARG A 292 7.41 26.38 -31.88
C ARG A 292 6.23 25.55 -31.38
N GLY A 293 5.02 26.03 -31.63
CA GLY A 293 3.79 25.37 -31.17
C GLY A 293 3.63 23.91 -31.62
N LYS A 294 4.09 23.56 -32.84
CA LYS A 294 4.12 22.16 -33.30
C LYS A 294 5.02 21.27 -32.44
N TRP A 295 6.16 21.82 -31.98
CA TRP A 295 7.11 21.08 -31.16
C TRP A 295 6.58 20.95 -29.74
N GLU A 296 5.96 22.01 -29.21
CA GLU A 296 5.26 21.99 -27.91
C GLU A 296 4.18 20.90 -27.86
N GLN A 297 3.30 20.84 -28.87
CA GLN A 297 2.25 19.82 -28.95
C GLN A 297 2.83 18.40 -29.00
N ARG A 298 3.90 18.19 -29.77
CA ARG A 298 4.52 16.87 -29.91
C ARG A 298 5.19 16.39 -28.62
N LEU A 299 5.80 17.31 -27.86
CA LEU A 299 6.45 17.04 -26.59
C LEU A 299 5.46 16.92 -25.43
N ALA A 300 4.28 17.53 -25.54
CA ALA A 300 3.19 17.35 -24.58
C ALA A 300 2.42 16.04 -24.80
N ALA A 301 2.49 15.45 -26.00
CA ALA A 301 1.79 14.21 -26.33
C ALA A 301 2.52 12.97 -25.79
N ARG A 302 1.75 12.01 -25.26
CA ARG A 302 2.24 10.67 -24.87
C ARG A 302 2.08 9.68 -26.03
N PRO A 303 3.03 8.75 -26.25
CA PRO A 303 4.34 8.67 -25.61
C PRO A 303 5.32 9.74 -26.15
N LEU A 304 6.17 10.25 -25.24
CA LEU A 304 7.25 11.17 -25.58
C LEU A 304 8.36 10.40 -26.31
N ARG A 305 8.41 10.50 -27.63
CA ARG A 305 9.45 9.85 -28.44
C ARG A 305 10.65 10.77 -28.55
N VAL A 306 11.56 10.65 -27.59
CA VAL A 306 12.83 11.37 -27.57
C VAL A 306 13.98 10.39 -27.46
N HIS A 307 15.11 10.73 -28.06
CA HIS A 307 16.35 9.98 -27.99
C HIS A 307 17.33 10.70 -27.07
N ARG A 308 18.02 9.91 -26.22
CA ARG A 308 19.20 10.39 -25.50
C ARG A 308 20.31 10.65 -26.53
N ILE A 309 21.03 11.74 -26.32
CA ILE A 309 22.17 12.13 -27.16
C ILE A 309 23.38 12.33 -26.29
N ASP A 310 24.55 12.02 -26.86
CA ASP A 310 25.84 12.27 -26.22
C ASP A 310 26.01 13.79 -26.01
N PRO A 311 26.03 14.26 -24.75
CA PRO A 311 26.18 15.68 -24.45
C PRO A 311 27.52 16.22 -24.94
N GLU A 312 28.60 15.42 -24.95
CA GLU A 312 29.95 15.89 -25.32
C GLU A 312 30.01 16.30 -26.79
N ALA A 313 29.30 15.58 -27.67
CA ALA A 313 29.22 15.86 -29.10
C ALA A 313 28.60 17.24 -29.45
N TRP A 314 27.94 17.88 -28.48
CA TRP A 314 27.25 19.16 -28.64
C TRP A 314 27.82 20.26 -27.76
N THR A 315 28.06 19.96 -26.48
CA THR A 315 28.59 20.92 -25.50
C THR A 315 30.00 21.40 -25.84
N SER A 316 30.79 20.59 -26.55
CA SER A 316 32.12 20.96 -27.05
C SER A 316 32.11 21.92 -28.24
N ARG A 317 30.94 22.18 -28.85
CA ARG A 317 30.85 23.03 -30.04
C ARG A 317 31.07 24.52 -29.68
N PRO A 318 31.86 25.26 -30.45
CA PRO A 318 32.09 26.68 -30.20
C PRO A 318 30.77 27.47 -30.16
N GLY A 319 30.57 28.27 -29.11
CA GLY A 319 29.39 29.13 -28.96
C GLY A 319 28.12 28.43 -28.45
N TRP A 320 28.10 27.11 -28.29
CA TRP A 320 26.93 26.35 -27.83
C TRP A 320 26.32 26.90 -26.54
N ALA A 321 27.14 27.06 -25.50
CA ALA A 321 26.69 27.53 -24.20
C ALA A 321 26.17 28.99 -24.23
N ALA A 322 26.64 29.80 -25.17
CA ALA A 322 26.13 31.16 -25.36
C ALA A 322 24.78 31.13 -26.08
N THR A 323 24.64 30.30 -27.13
CA THR A 323 23.40 30.10 -27.86
C THR A 323 22.28 29.56 -26.98
N VAL A 324 22.54 28.49 -26.21
CA VAL A 324 21.53 27.91 -25.30
C VAL A 324 21.08 28.92 -24.26
N ARG A 325 22.01 29.70 -23.68
CA ARG A 325 21.66 30.75 -22.70
C ARG A 325 20.83 31.87 -23.33
N ALA A 326 21.16 32.32 -24.54
CA ALA A 326 20.39 33.34 -25.24
C ALA A 326 18.97 32.87 -25.61
N ILE A 327 18.78 31.59 -25.90
CA ILE A 327 17.44 31.04 -26.14
C ILE A 327 16.69 30.87 -24.82
N ALA A 328 17.37 30.43 -23.76
CA ALA A 328 16.77 30.22 -22.45
C ALA A 328 16.22 31.52 -21.83
N THR A 329 16.79 32.69 -22.13
CA THR A 329 16.25 33.99 -21.66
C THR A 329 14.90 34.35 -22.27
N GLU A 330 14.52 33.71 -23.38
CA GLU A 330 13.22 33.90 -24.03
C GLU A 330 12.13 32.98 -23.45
N LEU A 331 12.49 32.08 -22.52
CA LEU A 331 11.51 31.25 -21.83
C LEU A 331 10.76 32.07 -20.76
N PRO A 332 9.44 31.88 -20.61
CA PRO A 332 8.66 32.60 -19.61
C PRO A 332 8.93 32.05 -18.21
N GLY A 333 9.39 32.89 -17.27
CA GLY A 333 9.55 32.52 -15.87
C GLY A 333 10.45 31.30 -15.63
N ASP A 334 10.28 30.66 -14.48
CA ASP A 334 11.11 29.52 -14.06
C ASP A 334 10.42 28.19 -14.38
N PRO A 335 10.96 27.39 -15.32
CA PRO A 335 10.43 26.07 -15.60
C PRO A 335 10.79 25.07 -14.49
N VAL A 336 9.92 24.07 -14.30
CA VAL A 336 10.17 22.92 -13.40
C VAL A 336 11.32 22.07 -13.93
N ALA A 337 11.43 21.95 -15.26
CA ALA A 337 12.56 21.34 -15.95
C ALA A 337 12.78 22.03 -17.30
N ALA A 338 14.03 22.08 -17.75
CA ALA A 338 14.39 22.64 -19.05
C ALA A 338 15.25 21.67 -19.86
N ALA A 339 15.06 21.61 -21.17
CA ALA A 339 15.86 20.77 -22.04
C ALA A 339 16.35 21.51 -23.27
N ALA A 340 17.59 21.28 -23.67
CA ALA A 340 18.03 21.62 -25.01
C ALA A 340 17.54 20.53 -25.98
N LEU A 341 16.72 20.93 -26.94
CA LEU A 341 16.08 20.05 -27.91
C LEU A 341 16.72 20.21 -29.28
N VAL A 342 17.20 19.10 -29.82
CA VAL A 342 17.63 18.99 -31.22
C VAL A 342 16.53 18.29 -32.01
N VAL A 343 15.99 18.96 -33.02
CA VAL A 343 14.99 18.40 -33.92
C VAL A 343 15.65 18.05 -35.25
N GLY A 344 15.44 16.83 -35.73
CA GLY A 344 15.94 16.32 -37.02
C GLY A 344 16.44 14.88 -36.94
N ALA A 345 16.97 14.36 -38.05
CA ALA A 345 17.54 13.01 -38.11
C ALA A 345 18.84 12.94 -37.28
N VAL A 346 18.73 12.50 -36.03
CA VAL A 346 19.86 12.32 -35.12
C VAL A 346 20.10 10.83 -34.96
N ARG A 347 21.35 10.37 -35.15
CA ARG A 347 21.71 8.98 -34.85
C ARG A 347 21.57 8.75 -33.34
N PRO A 348 20.74 7.80 -32.89
CA PRO A 348 20.64 7.50 -31.47
C PRO A 348 21.98 6.97 -30.95
N VAL A 349 22.30 7.31 -29.71
CA VAL A 349 23.38 6.65 -28.96
C VAL A 349 22.74 5.43 -28.28
N HIS A 350 23.24 4.24 -28.60
CA HIS A 350 22.78 2.98 -28.00
C HIS A 350 23.28 2.83 -26.57
#